data_AF-A0A1Y3BQZ6-F1
#
_entry.id   AF-A0A1Y3BQZ6-F1
#
_cell.length_a   1.000
_cell.length_b   1.000
_cell.length_c   1.000
_cell.angle_alpha   90.00
_cell.angle_beta   90.00
_cell.angle_gamma   90.00
#
_symmetry.space_group_name_H-M   'P 1'
#
loop_
_entity.id
_entity.type
_entity.pdbx_description
1 polymer ?
#
loop_
_entity_poly.entity_id
_entity_poly.type
_entity_poly.pdbx_seq_one_letter_code
_entity_poly.pdbx_strand_id
1 'polypeptide(L)'
;MSVLMIAEKPSLAQSLAQILSYGNMTTRKNAACPVHEYRGTFLGRNVQFKFTSVCGHVYTADFEKRFKNWDTSDPVELYSAKIVRVEANPKMKLVNFLQKEVSV
;
A
#
# COMPACT_ATOMS: atom_id res chain seq x y z
N MET A 1 -7.72 -1.46 -20.72
CA MET A 1 -7.56 -2.45 -19.63
C MET A 1 -6.26 -2.15 -18.92
N SER A 2 -6.30 -1.95 -17.61
CA SER A 2 -5.13 -1.74 -16.76
C SER A 2 -4.91 -2.94 -15.84
N VAL A 3 -3.65 -3.20 -15.50
CA VAL A 3 -3.26 -4.21 -14.50
C VAL A 3 -2.47 -3.50 -13.42
N LEU A 4 -3.01 -3.50 -12.20
CA LEU A 4 -2.36 -2.95 -11.02
C LEU A 4 -1.47 -4.01 -10.37
N MET A 5 -0.20 -3.70 -10.19
CA MET A 5 0.78 -4.52 -9.50
C MET A 5 1.29 -3.76 -8.27
N ILE A 6 1.41 -4.45 -7.14
CA ILE A 6 1.76 -3.83 -5.85
C ILE A 6 2.89 -4.63 -5.21
N ALA A 7 4.05 -3.99 -5.03
CA ALA A 7 5.17 -4.54 -4.27
C ALA A 7 5.13 -4.12 -2.77
N GLU A 8 5.97 -4.73 -1.93
CA GLU A 8 6.05 -4.43 -0.49
C GLU A 8 6.80 -3.12 -0.18
N LYS A 9 7.71 -2.70 -1.06
CA LYS A 9 8.58 -1.53 -0.87
C LYS A 9 8.74 -0.75 -2.19
N PRO A 10 8.95 0.58 -2.14
CA PRO A 10 9.16 1.40 -3.34
C PRO A 10 10.33 0.95 -4.22
N SER A 11 11.46 0.58 -3.60
CA SER A 11 12.63 0.10 -4.33
C SER A 11 12.34 -1.18 -5.12
N LEU A 12 11.54 -2.11 -4.56
CA LEU A 12 11.15 -3.34 -5.22
C LEU A 12 10.27 -3.07 -6.43
N ALA A 13 9.26 -2.19 -6.29
CA ALA A 13 8.39 -1.82 -7.41
C ALA A 13 9.20 -1.20 -8.55
N GLN A 14 10.14 -0.31 -8.24
CA GLN A 14 11.00 0.31 -9.25
C GLN A 14 11.87 -0.71 -9.98
N SER A 15 12.58 -1.58 -9.24
CA SER A 15 13.45 -2.59 -9.85
C SER A 15 12.68 -3.57 -10.72
N LEU A 16 11.52 -4.06 -10.25
CA LEU A 16 10.70 -4.99 -11.01
C LEU A 16 10.06 -4.33 -12.23
N ALA A 17 9.57 -3.10 -12.11
CA ALA A 17 9.02 -2.36 -13.25
C ALA A 17 10.09 -2.09 -14.32
N GLN A 18 11.32 -1.76 -13.93
CA GLN A 18 12.44 -1.58 -14.86
C GLN A 18 12.73 -2.87 -15.65
N ILE A 19 12.74 -4.02 -14.98
CA ILE A 19 12.99 -5.32 -15.62
C ILE A 19 11.84 -5.70 -16.56
N LEU A 20 10.59 -5.65 -16.06
CA LEU A 20 9.41 -6.10 -16.81
C LEU A 20 9.05 -5.20 -17.99
N SER A 21 9.41 -3.93 -17.92
CA SER A 21 9.23 -2.98 -19.02
C SER A 21 10.39 -2.97 -20.03
N TYR A 22 11.43 -3.79 -19.83
CA TYR A 22 12.69 -3.71 -20.59
C TYR A 22 13.27 -2.28 -20.61
N GLY A 23 13.13 -1.57 -19.49
CA GLY A 23 13.52 -0.17 -19.32
C GLY A 23 12.57 0.87 -19.93
N ASN A 24 11.47 0.45 -20.55
CA ASN A 24 10.50 1.34 -21.17
C ASN A 24 9.31 1.62 -20.22
N MET A 25 9.59 2.27 -19.09
CA MET A 25 8.57 2.71 -18.13
C MET A 25 8.58 4.22 -17.94
N THR A 26 7.42 4.78 -17.63
CA THR A 26 7.28 6.14 -17.12
C THR A 26 6.95 6.11 -15.64
N THR A 27 7.47 7.04 -14.85
CA THR A 27 7.21 7.08 -13.41
C THR A 27 6.42 8.33 -13.05
N ARG A 28 5.23 8.13 -12.48
CA ARG A 28 4.42 9.17 -11.87
C ARG A 28 4.74 9.25 -10.38
N LYS A 29 5.19 10.41 -9.92
CA LYS A 29 5.42 10.68 -8.49
C LYS A 29 4.09 10.95 -7.79
N ASN A 30 3.92 10.37 -6.60
CA ASN A 30 2.77 10.59 -5.72
C ASN A 30 3.26 10.80 -4.28
N ALA A 31 2.42 11.39 -3.44
CA ALA A 31 2.73 11.66 -2.04
C ALA A 31 2.90 10.40 -1.18
N ALA A 32 2.30 9.27 -1.57
CA ALA A 32 2.39 8.00 -0.86
C ALA A 32 3.59 7.18 -1.35
N CYS A 33 3.43 6.48 -2.48
CA CYS A 33 4.51 5.72 -3.11
C CYS A 33 4.45 5.97 -4.65
N PRO A 34 5.58 5.93 -5.40
CA PRO A 34 5.59 6.16 -6.86
C PRO A 34 4.77 5.11 -7.64
N VAL A 35 4.36 5.47 -8.86
CA VAL A 35 3.67 4.56 -9.79
C VAL A 35 4.46 4.49 -11.08
N HIS A 36 4.86 3.28 -11.47
CA HIS A 36 5.61 2.99 -12.68
C HIS A 36 4.68 2.39 -13.73
N GLU A 37 4.53 3.06 -14.87
CA GLU A 37 3.56 2.73 -15.89
C GLU A 37 4.26 2.29 -17.17
N TYR A 38 3.79 1.19 -17.76
CA TYR A 38 4.32 0.67 -19.03
C TYR A 38 3.28 -0.17 -19.76
N ARG A 39 3.46 -0.37 -21.06
CA ARG A 39 2.57 -1.23 -21.87
C ARG A 39 3.17 -2.61 -22.02
N GLY A 40 2.31 -3.62 -22.06
CA GLY A 40 2.73 -5.00 -22.32
C GLY A 40 1.54 -5.91 -22.59
N THR A 41 1.82 -7.20 -22.64
CA THR A 41 0.80 -8.23 -22.80
C THR A 41 0.54 -8.93 -21.48
N PHE A 42 -0.74 -9.08 -21.10
CA PHE A 42 -1.17 -9.87 -19.96
C PHE A 42 -2.31 -10.80 -20.41
N LEU A 43 -2.15 -12.11 -20.22
CA LEU A 43 -3.13 -13.12 -20.64
C LEU A 43 -3.56 -12.98 -22.11
N GLY A 44 -2.59 -12.74 -23.00
CA GLY A 44 -2.83 -12.57 -24.44
C GLY A 44 -3.48 -11.25 -24.85
N ARG A 45 -3.65 -10.30 -23.93
CA ARG A 45 -4.25 -8.98 -24.19
C ARG A 45 -3.24 -7.87 -23.97
N ASN A 46 -3.28 -6.85 -24.81
CA ASN A 46 -2.53 -5.62 -24.59
C ASN A 46 -3.14 -4.85 -23.41
N VAL A 47 -2.31 -4.56 -22.40
CA VAL A 47 -2.71 -3.87 -21.18
C VAL A 47 -1.76 -2.73 -20.84
N GLN A 48 -2.27 -1.79 -20.04
CA GLN A 48 -1.45 -0.80 -19.36
C GLN A 48 -1.11 -1.33 -17.96
N PHE A 49 0.15 -1.64 -17.73
CA PHE A 49 0.63 -1.97 -16.39
C PHE A 49 0.81 -0.71 -15.57
N LYS A 50 0.36 -0.76 -14.32
CA LYS A 50 0.61 0.23 -13.27
C LYS A 50 1.27 -0.51 -12.11
N PHE A 51 2.55 -0.28 -11.89
CA PHE A 51 3.31 -0.92 -10.82
C PHE A 51 3.59 0.10 -9.72
N THR A 52 3.03 -0.11 -8.54
CA THR A 52 3.31 0.69 -7.34
C THR A 52 3.73 -0.21 -6.18
N SER A 53 3.79 0.34 -4.98
CA SER A 53 4.15 -0.39 -3.78
C SER A 53 3.32 0.09 -2.59
N VAL A 54 3.29 -0.75 -1.57
CA VAL A 54 3.11 -0.29 -0.20
C VAL A 54 4.47 0.16 0.34
N CYS A 55 4.44 0.94 1.41
CA CYS A 55 5.65 1.43 2.05
C CYS A 55 5.80 0.71 3.41
N GLY A 56 5.84 -0.64 3.38
CA GLY A 56 5.78 -1.52 4.55
C GLY A 56 4.35 -1.97 4.91
N HIS A 57 4.09 -2.19 6.20
CA HIS A 57 2.76 -2.58 6.66
C HIS A 57 1.72 -1.48 6.38
N VAL A 58 0.61 -1.83 5.72
CA VAL A 58 -0.51 -0.89 5.47
C VAL A 58 -1.27 -0.60 6.76
N TYR A 59 -1.36 -1.59 7.64
CA TYR A 59 -2.10 -1.52 8.89
C TYR A 59 -1.27 -2.09 10.03
N THR A 60 -1.56 -1.64 11.25
CA THR A 60 -1.09 -2.22 12.50
C THR A 60 -2.27 -2.67 13.37
N ALA A 61 -2.00 -3.59 14.30
CA ALA A 61 -2.90 -3.91 15.38
C ALA A 61 -2.76 -2.88 16.51
N ASP A 62 -3.87 -2.52 17.14
CA ASP A 62 -3.91 -1.59 18.26
C ASP A 62 -5.14 -1.89 19.14
N PHE A 63 -5.19 -1.37 20.35
CA PHE A 63 -6.37 -1.47 21.20
C PHE A 63 -7.41 -0.40 20.86
N GLU A 64 -8.66 -0.61 21.28
CA GLU A 64 -9.69 0.42 21.20
C GLU A 64 -9.27 1.67 21.99
N LYS A 65 -9.75 2.86 21.55
CA LYS A 65 -9.33 4.16 22.09
C LYS A 65 -9.40 4.24 23.63
N ARG A 66 -10.38 3.57 24.25
CA ARG A 66 -10.55 3.55 25.72
C ARG A 66 -9.37 2.93 26.46
N PHE A 67 -8.69 1.95 25.86
CA PHE A 67 -7.56 1.21 26.45
C PHE A 67 -6.19 1.80 26.09
N LYS A 68 -6.16 2.90 25.31
CA LYS A 68 -4.90 3.56 24.92
C LYS A 68 -4.37 4.52 25.98
N ASN A 69 -5.20 4.89 26.95
CA ASN A 69 -4.78 5.75 28.04
C ASN A 69 -4.30 4.89 29.21
N TRP A 70 -2.98 4.92 29.44
CA TRP A 70 -2.32 4.15 30.49
C TRP A 70 -2.74 4.61 31.91
N ASP A 71 -3.12 5.88 32.08
CA ASP A 71 -3.49 6.43 33.39
C ASP A 71 -4.89 5.96 33.84
N THR A 72 -5.72 5.47 32.92
CA THR A 72 -7.12 5.13 33.19
C THR A 72 -7.46 3.67 32.91
N SER A 73 -6.52 2.87 32.40
CA SER A 73 -6.77 1.48 32.01
C SER A 73 -6.00 0.53 32.93
N ASP A 74 -6.70 -0.38 33.61
CA ASP A 74 -6.05 -1.47 34.33
C ASP A 74 -5.41 -2.43 33.31
N PRO A 75 -4.10 -2.72 33.40
CA PRO A 75 -3.43 -3.66 32.49
C PRO A 75 -4.10 -5.03 32.36
N VAL A 76 -4.82 -5.49 33.40
CA VAL A 76 -5.54 -6.78 33.36
C VAL A 76 -6.66 -6.76 32.31
N GLU A 77 -7.29 -5.61 32.06
CA GLU A 77 -8.36 -5.49 31.07
C GLU A 77 -7.86 -5.73 29.63
N LEU A 78 -6.56 -5.54 29.37
CA LEU A 78 -5.95 -5.75 28.05
C LEU A 78 -6.04 -7.22 27.58
N TYR A 79 -6.09 -8.19 28.51
CA TYR A 79 -6.25 -9.60 28.16
C TYR A 79 -7.62 -9.92 27.55
N SER A 80 -8.64 -9.11 27.87
CA SER A 80 -10.00 -9.24 27.32
C SER A 80 -10.34 -8.15 26.31
N ALA A 81 -9.44 -7.18 26.10
CA ALA A 81 -9.65 -6.05 25.23
C ALA A 81 -9.65 -6.47 23.76
N LYS A 82 -10.57 -5.89 22.99
CA LYS A 82 -10.64 -6.10 21.55
C LYS A 82 -9.49 -5.38 20.84
N ILE A 83 -8.82 -6.12 19.96
CA ILE A 83 -7.82 -5.57 19.03
C ILE A 83 -8.52 -5.01 17.80
N VAL A 84 -8.16 -3.80 17.42
CA VAL A 84 -8.60 -3.12 16.20
C VAL A 84 -7.46 -2.97 15.21
N ARG A 85 -7.79 -2.97 13.92
CA ARG A 85 -6.84 -2.74 12.83
C ARG A 85 -6.90 -1.27 12.43
N VAL A 86 -5.75 -0.59 12.48
CA VAL A 86 -5.64 0.84 12.17
C VAL A 86 -4.57 1.07 11.12
N GLU A 87 -4.67 2.14 10.31
CA GLU A 87 -3.64 2.47 9.34
C GLU A 87 -2.29 2.68 10.04
N ALA A 88 -1.24 2.00 9.55
CA ALA A 88 0.08 2.08 10.18
C ALA A 88 0.70 3.47 10.07
N ASN A 89 0.39 4.20 8.98
CA ASN A 89 0.81 5.58 8.78
C ASN A 89 -0.33 6.41 8.17
N PRO A 90 -1.23 6.96 9.00
CA PRO A 90 -2.38 7.74 8.53
C PRO A 90 -1.99 8.99 7.71
N LYS A 91 -0.80 9.55 7.94
CA LYS A 91 -0.31 10.73 7.19
C LYS A 91 -0.05 10.40 5.71
N MET A 92 0.36 9.16 5.43
CA MET A 92 0.63 8.70 4.07
C MET A 92 -0.65 8.47 3.26
N LYS A 93 -1.81 8.29 3.92
CA LYS A 93 -3.11 8.01 3.29
C LYS A 93 -3.03 6.86 2.28
N LEU A 94 -2.27 5.81 2.62
CA LEU A 94 -1.90 4.73 1.70
C LEU A 94 -3.14 3.97 1.19
N VAL A 95 -4.13 3.76 2.04
CA VAL A 95 -5.39 3.08 1.67
C VAL A 95 -6.12 3.86 0.57
N ASN A 96 -6.29 5.17 0.77
CA ASN A 96 -6.93 6.05 -0.22
C ASN A 96 -6.11 6.12 -1.52
N PHE A 97 -4.79 6.14 -1.42
CA PHE A 97 -3.90 6.07 -2.59
C PHE A 97 -4.16 4.79 -3.40
N LEU A 98 -4.13 3.62 -2.76
CA LEU A 98 -4.35 2.34 -3.44
C LEU A 98 -5.75 2.25 -4.06
N GLN A 99 -6.78 2.75 -3.37
CA GLN A 99 -8.16 2.79 -3.89
C GLN A 99 -8.27 3.63 -5.17
N LYS A 100 -7.55 4.75 -5.25
CA LYS A 100 -7.51 5.59 -6.46
C LYS A 100 -6.83 4.90 -7.62
N GLU A 101 -5.75 4.14 -7.38
CA GLU A 101 -5.03 3.44 -8.46
C GLU A 101 -5.82 2.29 -9.10
N VAL A 102 -6.80 1.72 -8.39
CA VAL A 102 -7.74 0.71 -8.94
C VAL A 102 -8.83 1.36 -9.80
N SER A 103 -9.27 2.57 -9.46
CA SER A 103 -10.43 3.23 -10.07
C SER A 103 -10.11 4.03 -11.34
N VAL A 104 -8.83 4.16 -11.69
CA VAL A 104 -8.29 4.93 -12.83
C VAL A 104 -7.65 3.98 -13.82
#